data_AF-A0A1I3ET71-F1
#
_entry.id   AF-A0A1I3ET71-F1
#
_cell.length_a   1.000
_cell.length_b   1.000
_cell.length_c   1.000
_cell.angle_alpha   90.00
_cell.angle_beta   90.00
_cell.angle_gamma   90.00
#
_symmetry.space_group_name_H-M   'P 1'
#
loop_
_entity.id
_entity.type
_entity.pdbx_description
1 polymer ?
#
loop_
_entity_poly.entity_id
_entity_poly.type
_entity_poly.pdbx_seq_one_letter_code
_entity_poly.pdbx_strand_id
1 'polypeptide(L)'
;MGIFINLDVAYNVSDDEWEPVYEESLYLAKKFKLMDFHELELFGDQLYCGVPVEEQAEADERFWSTIGDYETMGRAEYQRLYRKLGNYQSEQETGKCYDPLLSIALSQTMLDWEDERCRNCYSFWGNKTQGEAYHMYLLAIGCMIESRLNGKACVSGDITLGQCRKAVDLANQYLREPIGLPVQCDLEHLYRRIRALPLKGAEPLNVLQRLYLGKMDRDYGEFVNTHFSKEERIEFWRREFEHLRIGTIGFSSSLKEYFNLGNDLEELCDIVNLSDEEGKKDYDGFIKEIMSTNLYLEDKDLRDCLEIDRESESPYTIYTLMAQFAFAGAANYSVDAYMPIEKIREILCRKFGGLCDVPNIIDEYMKNKEEDKEENPPGILNDFIDTAEKNIERDLQSYDICEIRDLLYYEPGDKLKPVLEETCIKYITFYKKVCEEEHFADLMKKSSEDKCAFLVHQNKYLFLMKNRWFEIFDEIKENPECFRRYYPMVRVKLDDTSCWLVYAYVVNDDFYRYCEEMQER
;
A
#
# COMPACT_ATOMS: atom_id res chain seq x y z
N MET A 1 3.07 11.04 -2.41
CA MET A 1 2.94 9.60 -2.67
C MET A 1 3.08 8.87 -1.34
N GLY A 2 2.24 7.88 -1.08
CA GLY A 2 2.15 7.17 0.19
C GLY A 2 1.23 5.96 0.04
N ILE A 3 1.28 5.06 1.01
CA ILE A 3 0.34 3.93 1.14
C ILE A 3 -0.58 4.24 2.32
N PHE A 4 -1.88 4.13 2.12
CA PHE A 4 -2.91 4.61 3.06
C PHE A 4 -3.92 3.51 3.40
N ILE A 5 -4.52 3.63 4.59
CA ILE A 5 -5.77 2.96 4.95
C ILE A 5 -6.70 4.03 5.49
N ASN A 6 -7.94 4.00 5.02
CA ASN A 6 -9.02 4.88 5.45
C ASN A 6 -10.16 4.04 6.01
N LEU A 7 -10.91 4.63 6.92
CA LEU A 7 -12.15 4.06 7.42
C LEU A 7 -13.21 5.16 7.46
N ASP A 8 -14.27 4.97 6.69
CA ASP A 8 -15.40 5.88 6.63
C ASP A 8 -16.58 5.28 7.37
N VAL A 9 -17.16 6.03 8.31
CA VAL A 9 -18.28 5.61 9.16
C VAL A 9 -19.43 6.59 9.03
N ALA A 10 -20.64 6.07 8.80
CA ALA A 10 -21.84 6.87 8.60
C ALA A 10 -22.19 7.71 9.85
N TYR A 11 -22.59 8.97 9.68
CA TYR A 11 -23.01 9.85 10.80
C TYR A 11 -24.22 9.38 11.59
N ASN A 12 -25.01 8.43 11.07
CA ASN A 12 -26.15 7.87 11.78
C ASN A 12 -25.78 6.67 12.68
N VAL A 13 -24.49 6.36 12.86
CA VAL A 13 -24.02 5.46 13.90
C VAL A 13 -24.15 6.17 15.24
N SER A 14 -24.91 5.56 16.15
CA SER A 14 -25.08 6.06 17.51
C SER A 14 -23.89 5.68 18.41
N ASP A 15 -23.70 6.42 19.51
CA ASP A 15 -22.70 6.07 20.53
C ASP A 15 -22.91 4.64 21.08
N ASP A 16 -24.16 4.19 21.21
CA ASP A 16 -24.49 2.82 21.66
C ASP A 16 -24.08 1.74 20.65
N GLU A 17 -24.13 2.04 19.35
CA GLU A 17 -23.63 1.16 18.29
C GLU A 17 -22.10 1.18 18.21
N TRP A 18 -21.48 2.34 18.44
CA TRP A 18 -20.04 2.54 18.32
C TRP A 18 -19.23 2.01 19.49
N GLU A 19 -19.70 2.20 20.73
CA GLU A 19 -18.99 1.83 21.94
C GLU A 19 -18.47 0.36 21.95
N PRO A 20 -19.29 -0.67 21.65
CA PRO A 20 -18.78 -2.05 21.61
C PRO A 20 -17.77 -2.28 20.48
N VAL A 21 -17.92 -1.58 19.35
CA VAL A 21 -17.01 -1.66 18.20
C VAL A 21 -15.66 -1.04 18.54
N TYR A 22 -15.66 0.10 19.22
CA TYR A 22 -14.46 0.73 19.74
C TYR A 22 -13.72 -0.18 20.73
N GLU A 23 -14.42 -0.78 21.69
CA GLU A 23 -13.81 -1.71 22.65
C GLU A 23 -13.17 -2.93 21.98
N GLU A 24 -13.85 -3.51 20.98
CA GLU A 24 -13.29 -4.62 20.19
C GLU A 24 -12.10 -4.17 19.33
N SER A 25 -12.10 -2.94 18.81
CA SER A 25 -10.98 -2.37 18.06
C SER A 25 -9.73 -2.18 18.93
N LEU A 26 -9.89 -1.65 20.16
CA LEU A 26 -8.80 -1.50 21.11
C LEU A 26 -8.26 -2.87 21.56
N TYR A 27 -9.16 -3.84 21.77
CA TYR A 27 -8.77 -5.21 22.07
C TYR A 27 -7.89 -5.80 20.96
N LEU A 28 -8.28 -5.67 19.69
CA LEU A 28 -7.46 -6.10 18.56
C LEU A 28 -6.14 -5.34 18.48
N ALA A 29 -6.15 -4.01 18.63
CA ALA A 29 -4.93 -3.19 18.63
C ALA A 29 -3.88 -3.70 19.63
N LYS A 30 -4.33 -4.09 20.82
CA LYS A 30 -3.46 -4.72 21.85
C LYS A 30 -2.97 -6.09 21.45
N LYS A 31 -3.83 -6.93 20.86
CA LYS A 31 -3.47 -8.29 20.39
C LYS A 31 -2.48 -8.28 19.25
N PHE A 32 -2.61 -7.34 18.33
CA PHE A 32 -1.69 -7.10 17.23
C PHE A 32 -0.44 -6.34 17.66
N LYS A 33 -0.27 -6.07 18.96
CA LYS A 33 0.94 -5.45 19.49
C LYS A 33 1.27 -4.12 18.79
N LEU A 34 0.21 -3.35 18.51
CA LEU A 34 0.39 -2.01 17.99
C LEU A 34 1.16 -1.15 19.01
N MET A 35 1.85 -0.17 18.48
CA MET A 35 2.73 0.74 19.21
C MET A 35 2.27 2.17 19.03
N ASP A 36 2.11 2.87 20.14
CA ASP A 36 2.01 4.33 20.19
C ASP A 36 3.33 4.94 20.69
N PHE A 37 3.37 6.25 20.89
CA PHE A 37 4.54 6.94 21.43
C PHE A 37 4.20 7.85 22.60
N HIS A 38 5.14 7.99 23.53
CA HIS A 38 5.09 8.97 24.62
C HIS A 38 6.33 9.86 24.61
N GLU A 39 6.14 11.09 25.05
CA GLU A 39 7.22 12.02 25.44
C GLU A 39 7.45 11.89 26.96
N LEU A 40 8.70 11.61 27.35
CA LEU A 40 9.12 11.48 28.75
C LEU A 40 10.20 12.53 29.07
N GLU A 41 9.99 13.29 30.13
CA GLU A 41 11.05 14.14 30.68
C GLU A 41 11.95 13.30 31.59
N LEU A 42 13.20 13.08 31.16
CA LEU A 42 14.20 12.30 31.89
C LEU A 42 15.52 13.08 31.92
N PHE A 43 16.14 13.18 33.09
CA PHE A 43 17.42 13.86 33.29
C PHE A 43 17.46 15.34 32.82
N GLY A 44 16.29 15.98 32.72
CA GLY A 44 16.15 17.37 32.24
C GLY A 44 16.04 17.52 30.72
N ASP A 45 15.95 16.42 29.98
CA ASP A 45 15.76 16.38 28.53
C ASP A 45 14.50 15.56 28.16
N GLN A 46 13.99 15.77 26.94
CA GLN A 46 12.83 15.03 26.43
C GLN A 46 13.26 13.78 25.67
N LEU A 47 12.61 12.65 25.98
CA LEU A 47 12.79 11.37 25.30
C LEU A 47 11.49 10.91 24.65
N TYR A 48 11.50 10.76 23.33
CA TYR A 48 10.42 10.11 22.59
C TYR A 48 10.65 8.60 22.54
N CYS A 49 9.66 7.82 22.99
CA CYS A 49 9.75 6.36 23.04
C CYS A 49 8.44 5.69 22.68
N GLY A 50 8.53 4.44 22.21
CA GLY A 50 7.38 3.61 21.89
C GLY A 50 6.73 3.04 23.15
N VAL A 51 5.41 2.91 23.14
CA VAL A 51 4.64 2.24 24.20
C VAL A 51 3.58 1.33 23.57
N PRO A 52 3.21 0.22 24.23
CA PRO A 52 2.07 -0.58 23.77
C PRO A 52 0.80 0.27 23.72
N VAL A 53 -0.06 0.03 22.73
CA VAL A 53 -1.34 0.73 22.62
C VAL A 53 -2.22 0.47 23.83
N GLU A 54 -2.71 1.57 24.40
CA GLU A 54 -3.66 1.61 25.51
C GLU A 54 -4.72 2.68 25.22
N GLU A 55 -5.83 2.66 25.95
CA GLU A 55 -6.76 3.80 25.92
C GLU A 55 -6.09 5.00 26.59
N GLN A 56 -6.09 6.12 25.88
CA GLN A 56 -5.64 7.41 26.34
C GLN A 56 -6.83 8.30 26.69
N ALA A 57 -6.59 9.25 27.59
CA ALA A 57 -7.53 10.28 27.95
C ALA A 57 -6.82 11.64 27.90
N GLU A 58 -7.25 12.49 26.97
CA GLU A 58 -6.78 13.88 26.86
C GLU A 58 -7.99 14.80 27.03
N ALA A 59 -7.99 15.61 28.10
CA ALA A 59 -9.13 16.42 28.49
C ALA A 59 -10.43 15.60 28.61
N ASP A 60 -11.42 15.87 27.75
CA ASP A 60 -12.73 15.17 27.71
C ASP A 60 -12.79 14.07 26.63
N GLU A 61 -11.68 13.80 25.95
CA GLU A 61 -11.59 12.84 24.86
C GLU A 61 -10.94 11.53 25.32
N ARG A 62 -11.49 10.41 24.85
CA ARG A 62 -10.88 9.08 25.01
C ARG A 62 -10.64 8.48 23.64
N PHE A 63 -9.47 7.90 23.44
CA PHE A 63 -9.07 7.31 22.17
C PHE A 63 -7.97 6.28 22.35
N TRP A 64 -7.70 5.53 21.30
CA TRP A 64 -6.44 4.84 21.13
C TRP A 64 -5.77 5.29 19.85
N SER A 65 -4.45 5.14 19.79
CA SER A 65 -3.68 5.50 18.62
C SER A 65 -2.48 4.60 18.39
N THR A 66 -1.94 4.66 17.18
CA THR A 66 -0.76 3.89 16.78
C THR A 66 0.08 4.66 15.78
N ILE A 67 1.40 4.42 15.79
CA ILE A 67 2.35 4.84 14.75
C ILE A 67 2.99 3.64 14.05
N GLY A 68 2.70 2.41 14.49
CA GLY A 68 3.42 1.20 14.07
C GLY A 68 3.09 -0.02 14.93
N ASP A 69 3.97 -1.00 14.92
CA ASP A 69 3.93 -2.16 15.82
C ASP A 69 5.30 -2.39 16.48
N TYR A 70 5.30 -3.00 17.66
CA TYR A 70 6.53 -3.23 18.41
C TYR A 70 7.14 -4.62 18.21
N GLU A 71 6.58 -5.45 17.33
CA GLU A 71 7.24 -6.71 16.92
C GLU A 71 8.29 -6.40 15.86
N THR A 72 7.89 -5.72 14.79
CA THR A 72 8.75 -5.32 13.68
C THR A 72 9.46 -4.00 13.93
N MET A 73 8.98 -3.21 14.89
CA MET A 73 9.37 -1.80 15.10
C MET A 73 9.12 -0.90 13.87
N GLY A 74 8.43 -1.43 12.84
CA GLY A 74 8.01 -0.71 11.66
C GLY A 74 7.02 0.37 12.04
N ARG A 75 7.25 1.58 11.52
CA ARG A 75 6.47 2.78 11.89
C ARG A 75 6.35 3.74 10.73
N ALA A 76 5.24 4.46 10.68
CA ALA A 76 5.03 5.55 9.75
C ALA A 76 4.27 6.69 10.42
N GLU A 77 3.19 7.18 9.81
CA GLU A 77 2.42 8.30 10.35
C GLU A 77 1.35 7.82 11.36
N TYR A 78 1.01 8.73 12.26
CA TYR A 78 0.10 8.51 13.38
C TYR A 78 -1.34 8.25 12.95
N GLN A 79 -1.99 7.27 13.57
CA GLN A 79 -3.39 6.91 13.35
C GLN A 79 -4.12 6.94 14.69
N ARG A 80 -5.36 7.45 14.70
CA ARG A 80 -6.17 7.62 15.93
C ARG A 80 -7.61 7.21 15.70
N LEU A 81 -8.21 6.60 16.72
CA LEU A 81 -9.64 6.31 16.78
C LEU A 81 -10.23 6.80 18.11
N TYR A 82 -11.19 7.72 18.07
CA TYR A 82 -11.88 8.19 19.29
C TYR A 82 -12.98 7.22 19.74
N ARG A 83 -13.14 7.11 21.06
CA ARG A 83 -14.23 6.39 21.72
C ARG A 83 -15.60 7.00 21.45
N LYS A 84 -15.65 8.32 21.20
CA LYS A 84 -16.87 9.04 20.85
C LYS A 84 -16.75 9.66 19.48
N LEU A 85 -17.72 9.38 18.62
CA LEU A 85 -17.77 9.90 17.26
C LEU A 85 -17.91 11.44 17.22
N GLY A 86 -18.62 12.01 18.19
CA GLY A 86 -18.84 13.47 18.30
C GLY A 86 -17.59 14.32 18.53
N ASN A 87 -16.44 13.71 18.81
CA ASN A 87 -15.16 14.41 18.94
C ASN A 87 -14.53 14.72 17.56
N TYR A 88 -15.03 14.13 16.48
CA TYR A 88 -14.62 14.49 15.13
C TYR A 88 -15.38 15.74 14.67
N GLN A 89 -14.65 16.83 14.44
CA GLN A 89 -15.20 18.06 13.87
C GLN A 89 -15.56 17.81 12.41
N SER A 90 -16.86 17.80 12.11
CA SER A 90 -17.34 18.10 10.78
C SER A 90 -18.28 19.28 10.86
N GLU A 91 -18.16 20.23 9.93
CA GLU A 91 -19.20 21.23 9.70
C GLU A 91 -20.50 20.48 9.37
N GLN A 92 -21.41 20.45 10.35
CA GLN A 92 -22.65 19.69 10.29
C GLN A 92 -23.61 20.36 9.33
N GLU A 93 -23.45 20.10 8.04
CA GLU A 93 -24.42 20.54 7.05
C GLU A 93 -25.41 19.42 6.75
N THR A 94 -26.56 19.55 7.42
CA THR A 94 -27.83 18.84 7.18
C THR A 94 -27.97 17.45 7.79
N GLY A 95 -29.14 17.16 8.37
CA GLY A 95 -29.51 15.86 8.95
C GLY A 95 -29.71 14.74 7.91
N LYS A 96 -28.98 14.76 6.80
CA LYS A 96 -28.93 13.70 5.80
C LYS A 96 -27.64 12.91 5.99
N CYS A 97 -27.79 11.60 6.16
CA CYS A 97 -26.70 10.64 6.21
C CYS A 97 -26.69 9.84 4.91
N TYR A 98 -25.52 9.69 4.30
CA TYR A 98 -25.33 8.90 3.09
C TYR A 98 -24.47 7.67 3.37
N ASP A 99 -24.49 6.72 2.44
CA ASP A 99 -23.77 5.47 2.57
C ASP A 99 -22.25 5.72 2.48
N PRO A 100 -21.41 5.16 3.39
CA PRO A 100 -19.96 5.32 3.37
C PRO A 100 -19.27 4.92 2.06
N LEU A 101 -19.89 4.04 1.24
CA LEU A 101 -19.38 3.74 -0.10
C LEU A 101 -19.27 4.98 -0.98
N LEU A 102 -20.17 5.97 -0.82
CA LEU A 102 -20.11 7.21 -1.59
C LEU A 102 -18.98 8.13 -1.11
N SER A 103 -18.67 8.11 0.19
CA SER A 103 -17.52 8.85 0.75
C SER A 103 -16.21 8.38 0.11
N ILE A 104 -15.99 7.06 0.06
CA ILE A 104 -14.77 6.49 -0.53
C ILE A 104 -14.75 6.63 -2.06
N ALA A 105 -15.92 6.56 -2.72
CA ALA A 105 -16.04 6.69 -4.16
C ALA A 105 -15.55 8.06 -4.65
N LEU A 106 -15.77 9.14 -3.90
CA LEU A 106 -15.44 10.51 -4.32
C LEU A 106 -13.98 10.66 -4.78
N SER A 107 -13.05 9.98 -4.10
CA SER A 107 -11.61 10.05 -4.41
C SER A 107 -11.17 9.17 -5.58
N GLN A 108 -12.03 8.25 -6.02
CA GLN A 108 -11.69 7.18 -6.98
C GLN A 108 -12.57 7.19 -8.23
N THR A 109 -13.59 8.05 -8.28
CA THR A 109 -14.63 8.05 -9.31
C THR A 109 -14.71 9.39 -10.03
N MET A 110 -15.60 9.48 -11.01
CA MET A 110 -15.93 10.73 -11.72
C MET A 110 -17.06 11.51 -11.04
N LEU A 111 -17.40 11.20 -9.79
CA LEU A 111 -18.39 11.97 -9.04
C LEU A 111 -17.83 13.38 -8.76
N ASP A 112 -18.72 14.37 -8.73
CA ASP A 112 -18.34 15.75 -8.44
C ASP A 112 -17.80 15.83 -7.01
N TRP A 113 -16.64 16.47 -6.82
CA TRP A 113 -16.03 16.69 -5.51
C TRP A 113 -16.95 17.46 -4.55
N GLU A 114 -17.89 18.25 -5.09
CA GLU A 114 -18.92 18.97 -4.32
C GLU A 114 -20.22 18.17 -4.13
N ASP A 115 -20.27 16.89 -4.51
CA ASP A 115 -21.48 16.07 -4.40
C ASP A 115 -21.85 15.85 -2.93
N GLU A 116 -22.95 16.47 -2.51
CA GLU A 116 -23.51 16.35 -1.16
C GLU A 116 -23.77 14.89 -0.76
N ARG A 117 -24.01 13.98 -1.72
CA ARG A 117 -24.24 12.53 -1.46
C ARG A 117 -22.99 11.82 -0.93
N CYS A 118 -21.81 12.39 -1.14
CA CYS A 118 -20.53 11.82 -0.72
C CYS A 118 -20.03 12.43 0.60
N ARG A 119 -20.79 13.37 1.16
CA ARG A 119 -20.47 14.00 2.45
C ARG A 119 -21.12 13.23 3.60
N ASN A 120 -20.86 13.71 4.81
CA ASN A 120 -21.51 13.28 6.03
C ASN A 120 -21.15 11.87 6.54
N CYS A 121 -19.87 11.53 6.42
CA CYS A 121 -19.23 10.39 7.09
C CYS A 121 -18.10 10.88 7.99
N TYR A 122 -17.91 10.19 9.12
CA TYR A 122 -16.69 10.31 9.90
C TYR A 122 -15.59 9.59 9.14
N SER A 123 -14.50 10.29 8.83
CA SER A 123 -13.32 9.67 8.21
C SER A 123 -12.24 9.49 9.28
N PHE A 124 -11.80 8.26 9.43
CA PHE A 124 -10.73 7.85 10.33
C PHE A 124 -9.52 7.39 9.52
N TRP A 125 -8.36 7.56 10.16
CA TRP A 125 -7.06 7.25 9.57
C TRP A 125 -6.79 8.13 8.34
N GLY A 126 -6.16 7.59 7.29
CA GLY A 126 -5.78 8.35 6.10
C GLY A 126 -4.42 9.04 6.16
N ASN A 127 -3.70 8.89 7.27
CA ASN A 127 -2.26 9.15 7.30
C ASN A 127 -1.49 7.96 6.70
N LYS A 128 -0.24 8.18 6.28
CA LYS A 128 0.55 7.16 5.57
C LYS A 128 0.97 6.02 6.50
N THR A 129 0.68 4.81 6.07
CA THR A 129 1.20 3.56 6.64
C THR A 129 2.48 3.08 5.95
N GLN A 130 2.73 3.56 4.73
CA GLN A 130 3.88 3.19 3.87
C GLN A 130 3.98 1.70 3.52
N GLY A 131 2.97 0.88 3.84
CA GLY A 131 2.99 -0.56 3.68
C GLY A 131 3.83 -1.28 4.75
N GLU A 132 4.14 -0.63 5.87
CA GLU A 132 4.73 -1.28 7.04
C GLU A 132 3.78 -2.32 7.63
N ALA A 133 4.27 -3.29 8.41
CA ALA A 133 3.49 -4.45 8.87
C ALA A 133 2.17 -4.08 9.56
N TYR A 134 2.15 -3.00 10.35
CA TYR A 134 0.94 -2.48 11.00
C TYR A 134 -0.19 -2.05 10.05
N HIS A 135 0.08 -1.85 8.76
CA HIS A 135 -0.93 -1.66 7.72
C HIS A 135 -1.94 -2.82 7.75
N MET A 136 -1.46 -4.07 7.79
CA MET A 136 -2.34 -5.25 7.83
C MET A 136 -3.17 -5.32 9.11
N TYR A 137 -2.64 -4.85 10.24
CA TYR A 137 -3.35 -4.81 11.52
C TYR A 137 -4.46 -3.76 11.53
N LEU A 138 -4.20 -2.58 10.94
CA LEU A 138 -5.23 -1.56 10.75
C LEU A 138 -6.31 -2.03 9.78
N LEU A 139 -5.94 -2.70 8.69
CA LEU A 139 -6.91 -3.29 7.77
C LEU A 139 -7.78 -4.35 8.47
N ALA A 140 -7.20 -5.19 9.33
CA ALA A 140 -7.93 -6.19 10.11
C ALA A 140 -8.95 -5.53 11.07
N ILE A 141 -8.54 -4.45 11.73
CA ILE A 141 -9.44 -3.64 12.58
C ILE A 141 -10.54 -2.99 11.72
N GLY A 142 -10.20 -2.44 10.55
CA GLY A 142 -11.16 -1.83 9.62
C GLY A 142 -12.20 -2.82 9.09
N CYS A 143 -11.77 -4.02 8.69
CA CYS A 143 -12.66 -5.11 8.28
C CYS A 143 -13.63 -5.50 9.42
N MET A 144 -13.12 -5.55 10.66
CA MET A 144 -13.95 -5.82 11.84
C MET A 144 -15.01 -4.72 12.02
N ILE A 145 -14.60 -3.45 11.99
CA ILE A 145 -15.52 -2.32 12.15
C ILE A 145 -16.60 -2.33 11.06
N GLU A 146 -16.22 -2.54 9.80
CA GLU A 146 -17.18 -2.66 8.68
C GLU A 146 -18.20 -3.79 8.91
N SER A 147 -17.73 -4.95 9.37
CA SER A 147 -18.61 -6.09 9.64
C SER A 147 -19.58 -5.82 10.79
N ARG A 148 -19.12 -5.22 11.90
CA ARG A 148 -19.97 -4.93 13.07
C ARG A 148 -21.00 -3.84 12.80
N LEU A 149 -20.64 -2.84 12.00
CA LEU A 149 -21.53 -1.72 11.66
C LEU A 149 -22.43 -2.00 10.45
N ASN A 150 -22.28 -3.16 9.80
CA ASN A 150 -23.21 -3.73 8.82
C ASN A 150 -23.75 -2.71 7.79
N GLY A 151 -22.86 -2.19 6.95
CA GLY A 151 -23.20 -1.22 5.91
C GLY A 151 -23.19 0.24 6.38
N LYS A 152 -22.89 0.52 7.65
CA LYS A 152 -22.62 1.87 8.15
C LYS A 152 -21.14 2.21 8.28
N ALA A 153 -20.25 1.35 7.78
CA ALA A 153 -18.83 1.65 7.64
C ALA A 153 -18.25 1.02 6.38
N CYS A 154 -17.14 1.56 5.90
CA CYS A 154 -16.34 1.02 4.80
C CYS A 154 -14.84 1.24 5.07
N VAL A 155 -14.04 0.17 5.02
CA VAL A 155 -12.58 0.27 5.01
C VAL A 155 -12.09 0.38 3.57
N SER A 156 -11.16 1.30 3.29
CA SER A 156 -10.61 1.52 1.95
C SER A 156 -9.14 1.96 2.02
N GLY A 157 -8.52 2.19 0.87
CA GLY A 157 -7.14 2.68 0.77
C GLY A 157 -6.34 1.90 -0.26
N ASP A 158 -5.05 1.83 -0.03
CA ASP A 158 -4.09 1.07 -0.83
C ASP A 158 -4.12 -0.42 -0.44
N ILE A 159 -5.22 -1.08 -0.78
CA ILE A 159 -5.51 -2.45 -0.34
C ILE A 159 -5.89 -3.38 -1.50
N THR A 160 -5.65 -4.68 -1.31
CA THR A 160 -6.00 -5.73 -2.29
C THR A 160 -7.02 -6.72 -1.71
N LEU A 161 -7.66 -7.52 -2.58
CA LEU A 161 -8.54 -8.62 -2.14
C LEU A 161 -7.76 -9.64 -1.28
N GLY A 162 -6.53 -9.97 -1.68
CA GLY A 162 -5.64 -10.85 -0.91
C GLY A 162 -5.36 -10.32 0.50
N GLN A 163 -5.05 -9.03 0.62
CA GLN A 163 -4.83 -8.40 1.92
C GLN A 163 -6.10 -8.39 2.77
N CYS A 164 -7.28 -8.13 2.19
CA CYS A 164 -8.54 -8.21 2.93
C CYS A 164 -8.80 -9.62 3.48
N ARG A 165 -8.53 -10.68 2.70
CA ARG A 165 -8.62 -12.07 3.19
C ARG A 165 -7.68 -12.31 4.37
N LYS A 166 -6.40 -11.93 4.21
CA LYS A 166 -5.40 -12.08 5.26
C LYS A 166 -5.77 -11.31 6.53
N ALA A 167 -6.26 -10.08 6.38
CA ALA A 167 -6.67 -9.22 7.47
C ALA A 167 -7.87 -9.79 8.25
N VAL A 168 -8.87 -10.33 7.53
CA VAL A 168 -10.00 -11.04 8.14
C VAL A 168 -9.55 -12.28 8.90
N ASP A 169 -8.64 -13.07 8.32
CA ASP A 169 -8.07 -14.25 8.99
C ASP A 169 -7.32 -13.85 10.27
N LEU A 170 -6.54 -12.76 10.23
CA LEU A 170 -5.84 -12.22 11.41
C LEU A 170 -6.82 -11.77 12.49
N ALA A 171 -7.88 -11.04 12.14
CA ALA A 171 -8.89 -10.61 13.10
C ALA A 171 -9.60 -11.83 13.75
N ASN A 172 -10.01 -12.79 12.93
CA ASN A 172 -10.75 -13.98 13.36
C ASN A 172 -9.98 -14.91 14.31
N GLN A 173 -8.64 -14.77 14.42
CA GLN A 173 -7.86 -15.47 15.46
C GLN A 173 -8.20 -15.01 16.88
N TYR A 174 -8.68 -13.77 17.03
CA TYR A 174 -8.90 -13.14 18.34
C TYR A 174 -10.37 -12.80 18.62
N LEU A 175 -11.19 -12.65 17.58
CA LEU A 175 -12.60 -12.32 17.70
C LEU A 175 -13.41 -13.51 18.21
N ARG A 176 -14.42 -13.23 19.05
CA ARG A 176 -15.36 -14.25 19.52
C ARG A 176 -16.35 -14.66 18.43
N GLU A 177 -16.81 -13.67 17.67
CA GLU A 177 -17.70 -13.84 16.53
C GLU A 177 -16.92 -13.53 15.25
N PRO A 178 -16.74 -14.51 14.35
CA PRO A 178 -15.95 -14.29 13.15
C PRO A 178 -16.62 -13.28 12.21
N ILE A 179 -15.79 -12.54 11.46
CA ILE A 179 -16.20 -11.60 10.42
C ILE A 179 -15.99 -12.20 9.03
N GLY A 180 -16.75 -11.70 8.07
CA GLY A 180 -16.56 -11.96 6.64
C GLY A 180 -15.70 -10.90 5.96
N LEU A 181 -15.55 -11.03 4.64
CA LEU A 181 -14.84 -10.04 3.83
C LEU A 181 -15.61 -8.71 3.75
N PRO A 182 -14.89 -7.58 3.59
CA PRO A 182 -15.49 -6.29 3.25
C PRO A 182 -16.36 -6.37 2.00
N VAL A 183 -17.34 -5.47 1.88
CA VAL A 183 -18.28 -5.49 0.75
C VAL A 183 -17.56 -5.33 -0.60
N GLN A 184 -16.45 -4.59 -0.63
CA GLN A 184 -15.65 -4.36 -1.84
C GLN A 184 -15.02 -5.64 -2.43
N CYS A 185 -14.98 -6.71 -1.64
CA CYS A 185 -14.45 -8.03 -2.02
C CYS A 185 -15.52 -8.98 -2.60
N ASP A 186 -16.79 -8.61 -2.57
CA ASP A 186 -17.91 -9.42 -3.06
C ASP A 186 -18.65 -8.66 -4.16
N LEU A 187 -18.46 -9.08 -5.41
CA LEU A 187 -19.01 -8.40 -6.60
C LEU A 187 -20.53 -8.25 -6.54
N GLU A 188 -21.23 -9.32 -6.17
CA GLU A 188 -22.69 -9.36 -6.16
C GLU A 188 -23.25 -8.51 -5.02
N HIS A 189 -22.65 -8.61 -3.83
CA HIS A 189 -23.06 -7.82 -2.69
C HIS A 189 -22.78 -6.33 -2.90
N LEU A 190 -21.60 -5.99 -3.42
CA LEU A 190 -21.23 -4.63 -3.79
C LEU A 190 -22.20 -4.05 -4.82
N TYR A 191 -22.48 -4.79 -5.89
CA TYR A 191 -23.45 -4.38 -6.91
C TYR A 191 -24.83 -4.08 -6.31
N ARG A 192 -25.37 -4.98 -5.48
CA ARG A 192 -26.68 -4.78 -4.84
C ARG A 192 -26.70 -3.54 -3.95
N ARG A 193 -25.63 -3.31 -3.18
CA ARG A 193 -25.51 -2.12 -2.33
C ARG A 193 -25.46 -0.85 -3.18
N ILE A 194 -24.63 -0.83 -4.24
CA ILE A 194 -24.52 0.30 -5.18
C ILE A 194 -25.86 0.60 -5.87
N ARG A 195 -26.60 -0.42 -6.31
CA ARG A 195 -27.92 -0.22 -6.95
C ARG A 195 -28.98 0.34 -6.02
N ALA A 196 -28.80 0.23 -4.70
CA ALA A 196 -29.68 0.86 -3.72
C ALA A 196 -29.34 2.34 -3.47
N LEU A 197 -28.18 2.83 -3.94
CA LEU A 197 -27.74 4.20 -3.77
C LEU A 197 -28.46 5.15 -4.74
N PRO A 198 -28.59 6.45 -4.41
CA PRO A 198 -29.24 7.44 -5.26
C PRO A 198 -28.34 7.88 -6.44
N LEU A 199 -27.78 6.91 -7.18
CA LEU A 199 -26.91 7.08 -8.33
C LEU A 199 -27.71 7.03 -9.64
N LYS A 200 -27.22 7.71 -10.68
CA LYS A 200 -27.93 7.89 -11.97
C LYS A 200 -27.03 7.62 -13.16
N GLY A 201 -27.64 7.17 -14.27
CA GLY A 201 -26.93 6.95 -15.52
C GLY A 201 -25.75 6.00 -15.34
N ALA A 202 -24.56 6.40 -15.78
CA ALA A 202 -23.34 5.60 -15.67
C ALA A 202 -22.67 5.62 -14.27
N GLU A 203 -23.15 6.44 -13.32
CA GLU A 203 -22.56 6.53 -11.98
C GLU A 203 -22.47 5.17 -11.26
N PRO A 204 -23.49 4.28 -11.27
CA PRO A 204 -23.39 2.99 -10.60
C PRO A 204 -22.28 2.08 -11.16
N LEU A 205 -22.05 2.11 -12.48
CA LEU A 205 -20.98 1.32 -13.10
C LEU A 205 -19.61 1.91 -12.75
N ASN A 206 -19.50 3.25 -12.77
CA ASN A 206 -18.28 3.93 -12.38
C ASN A 206 -17.89 3.63 -10.92
N VAL A 207 -18.85 3.65 -10.00
CA VAL A 207 -18.60 3.27 -8.59
C VAL A 207 -18.22 1.79 -8.46
N LEU A 208 -18.91 0.88 -9.16
CA LEU A 208 -18.60 -0.55 -9.12
C LEU A 208 -17.17 -0.83 -9.59
N GLN A 209 -16.79 -0.27 -10.73
CA GLN A 209 -15.49 -0.50 -11.37
C GLN A 209 -14.32 0.05 -10.57
N ARG A 210 -14.52 1.13 -9.82
CA ARG A 210 -13.49 1.75 -9.00
C ARG A 210 -13.35 1.13 -7.62
N LEU A 211 -14.46 0.68 -7.02
CA LEU A 211 -14.46 0.14 -5.66
C LEU A 211 -14.26 -1.38 -5.58
N TYR A 212 -14.52 -2.13 -6.66
CA TYR A 212 -14.36 -3.59 -6.64
C TYR A 212 -12.87 -3.99 -6.58
N LEU A 213 -12.50 -4.74 -5.54
CA LEU A 213 -11.12 -5.17 -5.29
C LEU A 213 -10.77 -6.51 -5.94
N GLY A 214 -11.75 -7.27 -6.45
CA GLY A 214 -11.50 -8.54 -7.10
C GLY A 214 -11.00 -8.39 -8.55
N LYS A 215 -10.72 -9.52 -9.21
CA LYS A 215 -10.17 -9.53 -10.56
C LYS A 215 -11.14 -8.93 -11.59
N MET A 216 -10.63 -8.03 -12.45
CA MET A 216 -11.38 -7.42 -13.55
C MET A 216 -11.04 -8.10 -14.87
N ASP A 217 -11.59 -9.29 -15.07
CA ASP A 217 -11.43 -10.09 -16.27
C ASP A 217 -12.76 -10.27 -17.02
N ARG A 218 -12.81 -11.24 -17.94
CA ARG A 218 -14.00 -11.51 -18.75
C ARG A 218 -15.23 -11.88 -17.92
N ASP A 219 -15.08 -12.53 -16.77
CA ASP A 219 -16.21 -12.90 -15.92
C ASP A 219 -16.84 -11.65 -15.30
N TYR A 220 -16.01 -10.69 -14.86
CA TYR A 220 -16.48 -9.35 -14.47
C TYR A 220 -17.14 -8.62 -15.65
N GLY A 221 -16.55 -8.70 -16.85
CA GLY A 221 -17.14 -8.14 -18.07
C GLY A 221 -18.53 -8.71 -18.40
N GLU A 222 -18.71 -10.03 -18.30
CA GLU A 222 -20.00 -10.69 -18.47
C GLU A 222 -21.01 -10.28 -17.40
N PHE A 223 -20.55 -10.14 -16.15
CA PHE A 223 -21.37 -9.61 -15.07
C PHE A 223 -21.90 -8.21 -15.40
N VAL A 224 -21.02 -7.30 -15.84
CA VAL A 224 -21.38 -5.94 -16.24
C VAL A 224 -22.36 -5.96 -17.41
N ASN A 225 -22.12 -6.78 -18.42
CA ASN A 225 -23.00 -6.93 -19.59
C ASN A 225 -24.39 -7.45 -19.24
N THR A 226 -24.50 -8.27 -18.19
CA THR A 226 -25.76 -8.84 -17.70
C THR A 226 -26.56 -7.84 -16.86
N HIS A 227 -25.87 -7.04 -16.04
CA HIS A 227 -26.47 -6.23 -14.99
C HIS A 227 -26.59 -4.74 -15.29
N PHE A 228 -25.98 -4.28 -16.39
CA PHE A 228 -26.02 -2.89 -16.85
C PHE A 228 -26.53 -2.81 -18.28
N SER A 229 -27.37 -1.82 -18.54
CA SER A 229 -27.87 -1.53 -19.88
C SER A 229 -26.74 -1.16 -20.84
N LYS A 230 -26.98 -1.32 -22.14
CA LYS A 230 -26.02 -0.93 -23.17
C LYS A 230 -25.71 0.58 -23.09
N GLU A 231 -26.73 1.39 -22.79
CA GLU A 231 -26.62 2.83 -22.66
C GLU A 231 -25.74 3.24 -21.48
N GLU A 232 -25.89 2.59 -20.31
CA GLU A 232 -25.03 2.82 -19.14
C GLU A 232 -23.57 2.49 -19.45
N ARG A 233 -23.31 1.35 -20.12
CA ARG A 233 -21.95 0.91 -20.48
C ARG A 233 -21.27 1.84 -21.49
N ILE A 234 -22.00 2.26 -22.53
CA ILE A 234 -21.49 3.21 -23.52
C ILE A 234 -21.17 4.56 -22.88
N GLU A 235 -22.06 5.06 -22.01
CA GLU A 235 -21.85 6.34 -21.34
C GLU A 235 -20.67 6.29 -20.37
N PHE A 236 -20.50 5.19 -19.63
CA PHE A 236 -19.33 4.97 -18.78
C PHE A 236 -18.03 5.06 -19.59
N TRP A 237 -17.89 4.24 -20.63
CA TRP A 237 -16.65 4.21 -21.41
C TRP A 237 -16.40 5.50 -22.18
N ARG A 238 -17.44 6.18 -22.67
CA ARG A 238 -17.30 7.50 -23.29
C ARG A 238 -16.64 8.49 -22.34
N ARG A 239 -17.05 8.51 -21.07
CA ARG A 239 -16.46 9.37 -20.04
C ARG A 239 -15.04 8.97 -19.68
N GLU A 240 -14.78 7.65 -19.58
CA GLU A 240 -13.42 7.13 -19.34
C GLU A 240 -12.43 7.62 -20.41
N PHE A 241 -12.84 7.66 -21.68
CA PHE A 241 -11.99 8.15 -22.77
C PHE A 241 -12.08 9.67 -23.02
N GLU A 242 -12.98 10.41 -22.37
CA GLU A 242 -13.30 11.80 -22.73
C GLU A 242 -12.09 12.74 -22.64
N HIS A 243 -11.26 12.55 -21.62
CA HIS A 243 -10.10 13.39 -21.31
C HIS A 243 -8.75 12.71 -21.55
N LEU A 244 -8.76 11.48 -22.05
CA LEU A 244 -7.54 10.72 -22.32
C LEU A 244 -7.04 11.04 -23.74
N ARG A 245 -5.77 11.40 -23.84
CA ARG A 245 -5.14 11.65 -25.14
C ARG A 245 -4.53 10.36 -25.67
N ILE A 246 -4.72 10.12 -26.96
CA ILE A 246 -4.05 9.05 -27.71
C ILE A 246 -2.53 9.18 -27.51
N GLY A 247 -1.84 8.05 -27.31
CA GLY A 247 -0.40 8.02 -27.04
C GLY A 247 -0.01 8.24 -25.57
N THR A 248 -0.96 8.40 -24.66
CA THR A 248 -0.67 8.51 -23.21
C THR A 248 -0.87 7.19 -22.50
N ILE A 249 -0.09 6.97 -21.43
CA ILE A 249 -0.23 5.81 -20.53
C ILE A 249 -1.68 5.60 -20.10
N GLY A 250 -2.39 6.67 -19.73
CA GLY A 250 -3.80 6.58 -19.33
C GLY A 250 -4.69 6.02 -20.42
N PHE A 251 -4.48 6.43 -21.68
CA PHE A 251 -5.24 5.92 -22.82
C PHE A 251 -4.96 4.43 -23.08
N SER A 252 -3.68 4.03 -23.11
CA SER A 252 -3.30 2.63 -23.32
C SER A 252 -3.77 1.73 -22.17
N SER A 253 -3.73 2.19 -20.92
CA SER A 253 -4.30 1.48 -19.77
C SER A 253 -5.82 1.30 -19.88
N SER A 254 -6.56 2.35 -20.24
CA SER A 254 -8.02 2.25 -20.43
C SER A 254 -8.39 1.35 -21.62
N LEU A 255 -7.59 1.32 -22.69
CA LEU A 255 -7.74 0.35 -23.78
C LEU A 255 -7.51 -1.08 -23.29
N LYS A 256 -6.45 -1.32 -22.51
CA LYS A 256 -6.15 -2.63 -21.94
C LYS A 256 -7.33 -3.15 -21.13
N GLU A 257 -7.85 -2.33 -20.22
CA GLU A 257 -9.01 -2.63 -19.40
C GLU A 257 -10.27 -2.89 -20.26
N TYR A 258 -10.54 -2.03 -21.24
CA TYR A 258 -11.69 -2.18 -22.15
C TYR A 258 -11.74 -3.54 -22.82
N PHE A 259 -10.63 -3.99 -23.41
CA PHE A 259 -10.59 -5.28 -24.11
C PHE A 259 -10.52 -6.48 -23.15
N ASN A 260 -9.86 -6.37 -22.01
CA ASN A 260 -9.82 -7.43 -21.00
C ASN A 260 -11.21 -7.76 -20.43
N LEU A 261 -12.11 -6.77 -20.40
CA LEU A 261 -13.51 -6.95 -20.04
C LEU A 261 -14.39 -7.50 -21.19
N GLY A 262 -13.79 -7.83 -22.34
CA GLY A 262 -14.48 -8.45 -23.47
C GLY A 262 -15.32 -7.49 -24.32
N ASN A 263 -15.06 -6.18 -24.25
CA ASN A 263 -15.76 -5.19 -25.07
C ASN A 263 -15.26 -5.19 -26.54
N ASP A 264 -16.08 -4.64 -27.45
CA ASP A 264 -15.91 -4.76 -28.90
C ASP A 264 -15.21 -3.56 -29.56
N LEU A 265 -14.35 -3.84 -30.56
CA LEU A 265 -13.60 -2.80 -31.28
C LEU A 265 -14.50 -1.85 -32.09
N GLU A 266 -15.58 -2.36 -32.68
CA GLU A 266 -16.48 -1.54 -33.51
C GLU A 266 -17.21 -0.50 -32.65
N GLU A 267 -17.64 -0.89 -31.44
CA GLU A 267 -18.24 0.03 -30.46
C GLU A 267 -17.20 1.02 -29.89
N LEU A 268 -15.97 0.57 -29.63
CA LEU A 268 -14.88 1.45 -29.19
C LEU A 268 -14.65 2.62 -30.18
N CYS A 269 -14.68 2.33 -31.49
CA CYS A 269 -14.51 3.34 -32.54
C CYS A 269 -15.59 4.44 -32.49
N ASP A 270 -16.76 4.17 -31.91
CA ASP A 270 -17.88 5.12 -31.82
C ASP A 270 -17.86 5.96 -30.54
N ILE A 271 -17.11 5.55 -29.52
CA ILE A 271 -17.12 6.20 -28.19
C ILE A 271 -15.84 7.00 -27.89
N VAL A 272 -14.71 6.64 -28.51
CA VAL A 272 -13.43 7.31 -28.23
C VAL A 272 -13.38 8.70 -28.85
N ASN A 273 -12.88 9.68 -28.09
CA ASN A 273 -12.59 11.00 -28.61
C ASN A 273 -11.26 10.99 -29.39
N LEU A 274 -11.36 11.01 -30.72
CA LEU A 274 -10.19 11.02 -31.62
C LEU A 274 -9.61 12.42 -31.88
N SER A 275 -10.11 13.47 -31.25
CA SER A 275 -9.62 14.84 -31.44
C SER A 275 -8.55 15.20 -30.41
N ASP A 276 -7.49 15.88 -30.87
CA ASP A 276 -6.52 16.56 -30.00
C ASP A 276 -7.09 17.88 -29.41
N GLU A 277 -6.28 18.60 -28.62
CA GLU A 277 -6.66 19.88 -28.00
C GLU A 277 -7.01 20.97 -29.01
N GLU A 278 -6.47 20.89 -30.23
CA GLU A 278 -6.76 21.82 -31.33
C GLU A 278 -7.97 21.37 -32.16
N GLY A 279 -8.61 20.25 -31.79
CA GLY A 279 -9.75 19.65 -32.46
C GLY A 279 -9.38 18.80 -33.68
N LYS A 280 -8.10 18.67 -34.01
CA LYS A 280 -7.62 17.87 -35.13
C LYS A 280 -7.72 16.39 -34.81
N LYS A 281 -8.19 15.61 -35.78
CA LYS A 281 -8.40 14.17 -35.62
C LYS A 281 -7.09 13.39 -35.79
N ASP A 282 -6.82 12.47 -34.86
CA ASP A 282 -5.65 11.58 -34.87
C ASP A 282 -6.05 10.11 -35.10
N TYR A 283 -6.43 9.79 -36.34
CA TYR A 283 -6.78 8.42 -36.72
C TYR A 283 -5.56 7.49 -36.75
N ASP A 284 -4.39 8.01 -37.13
CA ASP A 284 -3.14 7.24 -37.22
C ASP A 284 -2.68 6.78 -35.84
N GLY A 285 -2.62 7.70 -34.87
CA GLY A 285 -2.28 7.37 -33.50
C GLY A 285 -3.27 6.37 -32.89
N PHE A 286 -4.58 6.55 -33.11
CA PHE A 286 -5.57 5.60 -32.60
C PHE A 286 -5.39 4.19 -33.17
N ILE A 287 -5.20 4.07 -34.48
CA ILE A 287 -4.97 2.74 -35.11
C ILE A 287 -3.70 2.10 -34.55
N LYS A 288 -2.61 2.87 -34.38
CA LYS A 288 -1.38 2.38 -33.78
C LYS A 288 -1.55 1.94 -32.32
N GLU A 289 -2.37 2.64 -31.54
CA GLU A 289 -2.75 2.20 -30.18
C GLU A 289 -3.55 0.90 -30.20
N ILE A 290 -4.49 0.72 -31.14
CA ILE A 290 -5.18 -0.58 -31.26
C ILE A 290 -4.20 -1.69 -31.59
N MET A 291 -3.23 -1.43 -32.48
CA MET A 291 -2.21 -2.42 -32.81
C MET A 291 -1.23 -2.68 -31.65
N SER A 292 -0.93 -1.70 -30.80
CA SER A 292 -0.03 -1.87 -29.64
C SER A 292 -0.60 -2.80 -28.57
N THR A 293 -1.94 -2.96 -28.51
CA THR A 293 -2.59 -3.92 -27.61
C THR A 293 -2.32 -5.39 -27.92
N ASN A 294 -1.68 -5.71 -29.07
CA ASN A 294 -1.45 -7.07 -29.54
C ASN A 294 -2.73 -7.92 -29.64
N LEU A 295 -3.89 -7.30 -29.85
CA LEU A 295 -5.19 -7.98 -30.02
C LEU A 295 -5.17 -9.02 -31.17
N TYR A 296 -4.27 -8.85 -32.15
CA TYR A 296 -4.11 -9.77 -33.28
C TYR A 296 -3.22 -11.00 -33.03
N LEU A 297 -2.56 -11.09 -31.86
CA LEU A 297 -1.75 -12.25 -31.48
C LEU A 297 -2.59 -13.19 -30.62
N GLU A 298 -2.61 -14.47 -30.95
CA GLU A 298 -3.32 -15.48 -30.15
C GLU A 298 -2.51 -15.79 -28.89
N ASP A 299 -1.24 -16.17 -29.06
CA ASP A 299 -0.29 -16.41 -27.98
C ASP A 299 0.55 -15.17 -27.69
N LYS A 300 0.48 -14.66 -26.46
CA LYS A 300 1.24 -13.49 -26.00
C LYS A 300 1.43 -13.48 -24.49
N ASP A 301 2.51 -12.87 -24.02
CA ASP A 301 2.76 -12.68 -22.60
C ASP A 301 1.90 -11.53 -22.07
N LEU A 302 1.07 -11.81 -21.07
CA LEU A 302 0.17 -10.86 -20.43
C LEU A 302 0.69 -10.39 -19.07
N ARG A 303 1.83 -10.92 -18.61
CA ARG A 303 2.42 -10.54 -17.33
C ARG A 303 2.84 -9.07 -17.37
N ASP A 304 2.54 -8.38 -16.28
CA ASP A 304 2.96 -7.02 -16.03
C ASP A 304 3.38 -6.91 -14.56
N CYS A 305 4.69 -6.97 -14.29
CA CYS A 305 5.20 -6.87 -12.92
C CYS A 305 5.00 -5.49 -12.28
N LEU A 306 4.54 -4.49 -13.03
CA LEU A 306 4.17 -3.18 -12.51
C LEU A 306 2.69 -3.13 -12.09
N GLU A 307 1.86 -4.09 -12.51
CA GLU A 307 0.47 -4.17 -12.08
C GLU A 307 0.39 -4.68 -10.63
N ILE A 308 -0.46 -4.07 -9.80
CA ILE A 308 -0.68 -4.53 -8.43
C ILE A 308 -1.48 -5.84 -8.50
N ASP A 309 -0.87 -6.92 -8.03
CA ASP A 309 -1.57 -8.20 -7.90
C ASP A 309 -2.68 -8.09 -6.84
N ARG A 310 -3.93 -8.13 -7.31
CA ARG A 310 -5.13 -8.05 -6.47
C ARG A 310 -5.26 -9.24 -5.51
N GLU A 311 -4.60 -10.35 -5.80
CA GLU A 311 -4.63 -11.56 -4.97
C GLU A 311 -3.49 -11.60 -3.92
N SER A 312 -2.52 -10.70 -4.01
CA SER A 312 -1.39 -10.64 -3.08
C SER A 312 -1.87 -10.37 -1.65
N GLU A 313 -1.41 -11.19 -0.69
CA GLU A 313 -1.68 -11.00 0.74
C GLU A 313 -0.73 -9.99 1.40
N SER A 314 0.41 -9.70 0.76
CA SER A 314 1.43 -8.81 1.31
C SER A 314 1.13 -7.36 0.96
N PRO A 315 1.32 -6.41 1.91
CA PRO A 315 1.24 -4.99 1.61
C PRO A 315 2.29 -4.62 0.56
N TYR A 316 1.87 -3.93 -0.49
CA TYR A 316 2.82 -3.22 -1.35
C TYR A 316 3.26 -1.94 -0.66
N THR A 317 4.43 -1.43 -1.04
CA THR A 317 5.05 -0.30 -0.35
C THR A 317 5.15 0.91 -1.28
N ILE A 318 5.62 2.03 -0.73
CA ILE A 318 5.95 3.21 -1.53
C ILE A 318 6.93 2.92 -2.66
N TYR A 319 7.79 1.91 -2.51
CA TYR A 319 8.75 1.51 -3.55
C TYR A 319 8.06 0.86 -4.75
N THR A 320 6.94 0.16 -4.54
CA THR A 320 6.10 -0.36 -5.63
C THR A 320 5.55 0.78 -6.48
N LEU A 321 5.01 1.83 -5.84
CA LEU A 321 4.51 3.02 -6.54
C LEU A 321 5.64 3.79 -7.27
N MET A 322 6.83 3.87 -6.66
CA MET A 322 8.01 4.44 -7.31
C MET A 322 8.44 3.61 -8.52
N ALA A 323 8.38 2.28 -8.45
CA ALA A 323 8.73 1.40 -9.55
C ALA A 323 7.74 1.55 -10.72
N GLN A 324 6.43 1.57 -10.44
CA GLN A 324 5.39 1.86 -11.44
C GLN A 324 5.66 3.17 -12.19
N PHE A 325 6.06 4.22 -11.47
CA PHE A 325 6.40 5.50 -12.08
C PHE A 325 7.71 5.44 -12.89
N ALA A 326 8.78 4.90 -12.30
CA ALA A 326 10.11 4.88 -12.91
C ALA A 326 10.18 3.99 -14.15
N PHE A 327 9.39 2.92 -14.18
CA PHE A 327 9.35 1.93 -15.24
C PHE A 327 8.05 1.98 -16.05
N ALA A 328 7.27 3.07 -16.00
CA ALA A 328 5.97 3.15 -16.68
C ALA A 328 6.03 2.85 -18.19
N GLY A 329 7.18 3.12 -18.84
CA GLY A 329 7.41 2.77 -20.25
C GLY A 329 7.58 1.27 -20.53
N ALA A 330 7.68 0.44 -19.49
CA ALA A 330 7.76 -1.01 -19.56
C ALA A 330 6.46 -1.72 -19.10
N ALA A 331 5.37 -0.96 -18.89
CA ALA A 331 4.06 -1.56 -18.66
C ALA A 331 3.61 -2.38 -19.89
N ASN A 332 2.94 -3.49 -19.64
CA ASN A 332 2.46 -4.39 -20.69
C ASN A 332 1.00 -4.07 -21.04
N TYR A 333 0.79 -3.49 -22.22
CA TYR A 333 -0.55 -3.17 -22.74
C TYR A 333 -1.17 -4.28 -23.58
N SER A 334 -0.57 -5.47 -23.61
CA SER A 334 -1.17 -6.64 -24.27
C SER A 334 -2.48 -7.04 -23.58
N VAL A 335 -3.49 -7.39 -24.37
CA VAL A 335 -4.84 -7.67 -23.86
C VAL A 335 -5.19 -9.16 -23.88
N ASP A 336 -5.94 -9.66 -22.90
CA ASP A 336 -6.43 -11.04 -22.86
C ASP A 336 -7.62 -11.27 -23.83
N ALA A 337 -7.39 -10.93 -25.10
CA ALA A 337 -8.33 -11.05 -26.19
C ALA A 337 -7.60 -11.36 -27.50
N TYR A 338 -8.32 -11.99 -28.43
CA TYR A 338 -7.82 -12.29 -29.76
C TYR A 338 -8.85 -11.87 -30.82
N MET A 339 -8.38 -11.14 -31.82
CA MET A 339 -9.13 -10.80 -33.03
C MET A 339 -8.20 -10.90 -34.24
N PRO A 340 -8.52 -11.71 -35.26
CA PRO A 340 -7.68 -11.82 -36.46
C PRO A 340 -7.41 -10.45 -37.09
N ILE A 341 -6.18 -10.21 -37.53
CA ILE A 341 -5.76 -8.91 -38.10
C ILE A 341 -6.65 -8.46 -39.27
N GLU A 342 -7.14 -9.39 -40.09
CA GLU A 342 -8.05 -9.07 -41.19
C GLU A 342 -9.41 -8.55 -40.70
N LYS A 343 -9.89 -9.05 -39.56
CA LYS A 343 -11.12 -8.56 -38.93
C LYS A 343 -10.92 -7.19 -38.31
N ILE A 344 -9.77 -6.94 -37.67
CA ILE A 344 -9.39 -5.60 -37.19
C ILE A 344 -9.35 -4.62 -38.36
N ARG A 345 -8.66 -4.99 -39.45
CA ARG A 345 -8.58 -4.20 -40.68
C ARG A 345 -9.96 -3.92 -41.26
N GLU A 346 -10.84 -4.91 -41.34
CA GLU A 346 -12.21 -4.75 -41.84
C GLU A 346 -12.99 -3.70 -41.02
N ILE A 347 -12.98 -3.82 -39.69
CA ILE A 347 -13.70 -2.91 -38.78
C ILE A 347 -13.16 -1.48 -38.91
N LEU A 348 -11.84 -1.31 -38.85
CA LEU A 348 -11.20 0.01 -38.94
C LEU A 348 -11.41 0.64 -40.34
N CYS A 349 -11.33 -0.13 -41.42
CA CYS A 349 -11.65 0.35 -42.77
C CYS A 349 -13.11 0.80 -42.89
N ARG A 350 -14.05 0.06 -42.27
CA ARG A 350 -15.47 0.42 -42.26
C ARG A 350 -15.72 1.74 -41.53
N LYS A 351 -15.02 1.96 -40.41
CA LYS A 351 -15.17 3.17 -39.57
C LYS A 351 -14.40 4.38 -40.10
N PHE A 352 -13.18 4.18 -40.61
CA PHE A 352 -12.23 5.25 -40.89
C PHE A 352 -11.63 5.24 -42.31
N GLY A 353 -11.97 4.28 -43.17
CA GLY A 353 -11.37 4.17 -44.52
C GLY A 353 -11.66 5.35 -45.46
N GLY A 354 -12.70 6.14 -45.18
CA GLY A 354 -12.97 7.41 -45.86
C GLY A 354 -12.20 8.61 -45.29
N LEU A 355 -11.49 8.42 -44.18
CA LEU A 355 -10.85 9.48 -43.38
C LEU A 355 -9.33 9.33 -43.35
N CYS A 356 -8.81 8.10 -43.46
CA CYS A 356 -7.38 7.78 -43.51
C CYS A 356 -7.11 6.47 -44.26
N ASP A 357 -5.85 6.23 -44.64
CA ASP A 357 -5.41 4.99 -45.29
C ASP A 357 -5.13 3.90 -44.25
N VAL A 358 -6.21 3.32 -43.71
CA VAL A 358 -6.15 2.26 -42.67
C VAL A 358 -5.23 1.10 -43.09
N PRO A 359 -5.33 0.54 -44.32
CA PRO A 359 -4.45 -0.54 -44.73
C PRO A 359 -2.97 -0.18 -44.64
N ASN A 360 -2.59 0.99 -45.16
CA ASN A 360 -1.19 1.42 -45.13
C ASN A 360 -0.67 1.62 -43.70
N ILE A 361 -1.48 2.20 -42.80
CA ILE A 361 -1.08 2.42 -41.40
C ILE A 361 -0.80 1.08 -40.69
N ILE A 362 -1.67 0.09 -40.89
CA ILE A 362 -1.48 -1.26 -40.33
C ILE A 362 -0.25 -1.93 -40.94
N ASP A 363 -0.08 -1.87 -42.25
CA ASP A 363 1.04 -2.51 -42.95
C ASP A 363 2.38 -1.88 -42.55
N GLU A 364 2.45 -0.54 -42.43
CA GLU A 364 3.62 0.18 -41.92
C GLU A 364 3.93 -0.20 -40.46
N TYR A 365 2.92 -0.28 -39.60
CA TYR A 365 3.11 -0.70 -38.21
C TYR A 365 3.71 -2.11 -38.13
N MET A 366 3.15 -3.07 -38.87
CA MET A 366 3.62 -4.45 -38.88
C MET A 366 5.04 -4.56 -39.44
N LYS A 367 5.34 -3.82 -40.51
CA LYS A 367 6.67 -3.79 -41.11
C LYS A 367 7.71 -3.22 -40.13
N ASN A 368 7.40 -2.12 -39.46
CA ASN A 368 8.32 -1.53 -38.48
C ASN A 368 8.59 -2.49 -37.33
N LYS A 369 7.56 -3.20 -36.85
CA LYS A 369 7.71 -4.22 -35.79
C LYS A 369 8.57 -5.42 -36.19
N GLU A 370 8.64 -5.74 -37.49
CA GLU A 370 9.52 -6.80 -38.03
C GLU A 370 10.96 -6.31 -38.28
N GLU A 371 11.12 -5.06 -38.73
CA GLU A 371 12.42 -4.46 -39.08
C GLU A 371 13.18 -3.93 -37.86
N ASP A 372 12.48 -3.30 -36.93
CA ASP A 372 13.03 -2.97 -35.62
C ASP A 372 13.08 -4.25 -34.80
N LYS A 373 14.26 -4.60 -34.30
CA LYS A 373 14.37 -5.45 -33.10
C LYS A 373 13.89 -4.63 -31.91
N GLU A 374 12.65 -4.17 -31.98
CA GLU A 374 12.05 -3.31 -30.98
C GLU A 374 12.31 -3.99 -29.64
N GLU A 375 13.01 -3.28 -28.76
CA GLU A 375 13.22 -3.80 -27.41
C GLU A 375 11.83 -4.14 -26.88
N ASN A 376 11.71 -5.25 -26.16
CA ASN A 376 10.47 -5.61 -25.46
C ASN A 376 10.66 -5.23 -23.98
N PRO A 377 10.62 -3.93 -23.59
CA PRO A 377 10.82 -3.53 -22.21
C PRO A 377 9.96 -4.32 -21.21
N PRO A 378 8.67 -4.60 -21.48
CA PRO A 378 7.87 -5.43 -20.57
C PRO A 378 8.47 -6.82 -20.37
N GLY A 379 8.86 -7.50 -21.45
CA GLY A 379 9.50 -8.82 -21.36
C GLY A 379 10.84 -8.78 -20.62
N ILE A 380 11.68 -7.77 -20.88
CA ILE A 380 12.98 -7.60 -20.22
C ILE A 380 12.79 -7.37 -18.71
N LEU A 381 11.83 -6.53 -18.33
CA LEU A 381 11.54 -6.24 -16.94
C LEU A 381 10.97 -7.47 -16.22
N ASN A 382 10.02 -8.18 -16.84
CA ASN A 382 9.47 -9.43 -16.30
C ASN A 382 10.58 -10.47 -16.07
N ASP A 383 11.47 -10.69 -17.05
CA ASP A 383 12.58 -11.64 -16.93
C ASP A 383 13.57 -11.24 -15.81
N PHE A 384 13.81 -9.94 -15.63
CA PHE A 384 14.63 -9.42 -14.54
C PHE A 384 14.00 -9.70 -13.18
N ILE A 385 12.69 -9.43 -13.03
CA ILE A 385 11.95 -9.70 -11.79
C ILE A 385 11.92 -11.20 -11.49
N ASP A 386 11.59 -12.05 -12.47
CA ASP A 386 11.60 -13.52 -12.31
C ASP A 386 12.98 -14.02 -11.84
N THR A 387 14.06 -13.42 -12.33
CA THR A 387 15.42 -13.77 -11.92
C THR A 387 15.72 -13.28 -10.50
N ALA A 388 15.26 -12.09 -10.13
CA ALA A 388 15.40 -11.55 -8.79
C ALA A 388 14.65 -12.40 -7.76
N GLU A 389 13.38 -12.75 -8.04
CA GLU A 389 12.55 -13.60 -7.18
C GLU A 389 13.17 -14.97 -6.95
N LYS A 390 13.64 -15.65 -8.01
CA LYS A 390 14.34 -16.94 -7.87
C LYS A 390 15.60 -16.84 -7.01
N ASN A 391 16.33 -15.73 -7.09
CA ASN A 391 17.49 -15.52 -6.23
C ASN A 391 17.08 -15.30 -4.77
N ILE A 392 16.01 -14.54 -4.51
CA ILE A 392 15.43 -14.34 -3.18
C ILE A 392 14.97 -15.68 -2.60
N GLU A 393 14.20 -16.47 -3.34
CA GLU A 393 13.75 -17.80 -2.90
C GLU A 393 14.92 -18.72 -2.55
N ARG A 394 15.96 -18.75 -3.38
CA ARG A 394 17.16 -19.55 -3.11
C ARG A 394 17.86 -19.08 -1.82
N ASP A 395 17.93 -17.78 -1.60
CA ASP A 395 18.54 -17.22 -0.40
C ASP A 395 17.71 -17.58 0.84
N LEU A 396 16.38 -17.43 0.80
CA LEU A 396 15.45 -17.83 1.87
C LEU A 396 15.48 -19.34 2.18
N GLN A 397 15.85 -20.18 1.21
CA GLN A 397 16.05 -21.62 1.44
C GLN A 397 17.42 -21.95 2.05
N SER A 398 18.40 -21.06 1.91
CA SER A 398 19.80 -21.31 2.28
C SER A 398 20.19 -20.66 3.61
N TYR A 399 19.50 -19.58 3.98
CA TYR A 399 19.82 -18.74 5.12
C TYR A 399 18.56 -18.44 5.93
N ASP A 400 18.72 -18.36 7.24
CA ASP A 400 17.64 -18.04 8.17
C ASP A 400 17.37 -16.52 8.18
N ILE A 401 18.41 -15.71 7.95
CA ILE A 401 18.29 -14.24 7.87
C ILE A 401 18.93 -13.71 6.59
N CYS A 402 18.09 -13.10 5.75
CA CYS A 402 18.49 -12.56 4.44
C CYS A 402 18.56 -11.03 4.39
N GLU A 403 17.86 -10.33 5.26
CA GLU A 403 17.73 -8.87 5.25
C GLU A 403 18.08 -8.23 6.60
N ILE A 404 18.42 -6.94 6.57
CA ILE A 404 18.86 -6.19 7.76
C ILE A 404 17.74 -6.07 8.81
N ARG A 405 16.48 -5.92 8.40
CA ARG A 405 15.35 -5.78 9.33
C ARG A 405 15.14 -7.04 10.17
N ASP A 406 15.42 -8.21 9.60
CA ASP A 406 15.21 -9.50 10.26
C ASP A 406 16.27 -9.80 11.33
N LEU A 407 17.36 -9.02 11.39
CA LEU A 407 18.39 -9.13 12.43
C LEU A 407 17.84 -8.87 13.84
N LEU A 408 16.68 -8.20 13.95
CA LEU A 408 15.98 -8.04 15.21
C LEU A 408 15.56 -9.40 15.81
N TYR A 409 15.32 -10.40 14.96
CA TYR A 409 14.83 -11.72 15.33
C TYR A 409 15.91 -12.81 15.38
N TYR A 410 17.18 -12.43 15.24
CA TYR A 410 18.28 -13.39 15.28
C TYR A 410 18.25 -14.26 16.54
N GLU A 411 18.33 -15.57 16.34
CA GLU A 411 18.54 -16.57 17.36
C GLU A 411 19.93 -17.22 17.21
N PRO A 412 20.56 -17.64 18.34
CA PRO A 412 21.85 -18.33 18.28
C PRO A 412 21.81 -19.57 17.38
N GLY A 413 22.61 -19.52 16.30
CA GLY A 413 22.70 -20.61 15.32
C GLY A 413 22.10 -20.28 13.96
N ASP A 414 21.37 -19.16 13.85
CA ASP A 414 20.86 -18.66 12.58
C ASP A 414 21.99 -18.38 11.59
N LYS A 415 21.77 -18.78 10.35
CA LYS A 415 22.67 -18.54 9.22
C LYS A 415 22.30 -17.24 8.55
N LEU A 416 23.22 -16.28 8.58
CA LEU A 416 23.10 -15.03 7.85
C LEU A 416 23.54 -15.22 6.39
N LYS A 417 22.88 -14.52 5.48
CA LYS A 417 23.36 -14.36 4.11
C LYS A 417 24.78 -13.74 4.13
N PRO A 418 25.78 -14.28 3.41
CA PRO A 418 27.18 -13.87 3.55
C PRO A 418 27.45 -12.37 3.36
N VAL A 419 26.77 -11.74 2.40
CA VAL A 419 26.89 -10.29 2.15
C VAL A 419 26.33 -9.46 3.31
N LEU A 420 25.25 -9.94 3.92
CA LEU A 420 24.66 -9.32 5.10
C LEU A 420 25.59 -9.45 6.30
N GLU A 421 26.11 -10.65 6.54
CA GLU A 421 27.08 -10.91 7.61
C GLU A 421 28.33 -10.03 7.49
N GLU A 422 28.93 -9.95 6.29
CA GLU A 422 30.08 -9.09 6.03
C GLU A 422 29.76 -7.61 6.33
N THR A 423 28.55 -7.17 5.99
CA THR A 423 28.06 -5.82 6.29
C THR A 423 27.94 -5.60 7.80
N CYS A 424 27.38 -6.56 8.54
CA CYS A 424 27.24 -6.50 10.00
C CYS A 424 28.62 -6.41 10.67
N ILE A 425 29.58 -7.28 10.29
CA ILE A 425 30.93 -7.30 10.87
C ILE A 425 31.68 -5.98 10.58
N LYS A 426 31.58 -5.45 9.36
CA LYS A 426 32.16 -4.14 9.03
C LYS A 426 31.55 -3.03 9.88
N TYR A 427 30.23 -3.05 10.05
CA TYR A 427 29.53 -2.01 10.78
C TYR A 427 29.80 -2.08 12.29
N ILE A 428 29.78 -3.26 12.92
CA ILE A 428 30.10 -3.39 14.36
C ILE A 428 31.54 -2.94 14.66
N THR A 429 32.47 -3.20 13.74
CA THR A 429 33.86 -2.74 13.84
C THR A 429 33.92 -1.21 13.85
N PHE A 430 33.20 -0.55 12.93
CA PHE A 430 33.07 0.90 12.93
C PHE A 430 32.38 1.42 14.20
N TYR A 431 31.28 0.78 14.60
CA TYR A 431 30.46 1.15 15.75
C TYR A 431 31.29 1.15 17.05
N LYS A 432 32.13 0.13 17.27
CA LYS A 432 33.02 0.07 18.45
C LYS A 432 34.15 1.10 18.42
N LYS A 433 34.67 1.48 17.25
CA LYS A 433 35.72 2.51 17.14
C LYS A 433 35.25 3.88 17.65
N VAL A 434 33.93 4.13 17.66
CA VAL A 434 33.37 5.34 18.26
C VAL A 434 33.70 5.43 19.75
N CYS A 435 33.90 4.31 20.45
CA CYS A 435 34.31 4.29 21.86
C CYS A 435 35.81 4.59 22.09
N GLU A 436 36.59 4.87 21.04
CA GLU A 436 38.00 5.29 21.17
C GLU A 436 38.14 6.81 21.35
N GLU A 437 37.06 7.58 21.23
CA GLU A 437 37.10 9.03 21.34
C GLU A 437 37.33 9.52 22.79
N GLU A 438 37.97 10.69 22.92
CA GLU A 438 38.29 11.28 24.23
C GLU A 438 37.03 11.50 25.09
N HIS A 439 35.93 11.90 24.47
CA HIS A 439 34.68 12.13 25.17
C HIS A 439 34.09 10.86 25.80
N PHE A 440 34.25 9.69 25.15
CA PHE A 440 33.85 8.41 25.73
C PHE A 440 34.65 8.12 27.00
N ALA A 441 35.98 8.28 26.93
CA ALA A 441 36.86 8.08 28.08
C ALA A 441 36.52 9.00 29.27
N ASP A 442 36.06 10.23 28.99
CA ASP A 442 35.59 11.14 30.04
C ASP A 442 34.25 10.74 30.64
N LEU A 443 33.28 10.31 29.83
CA LEU A 443 32.00 9.80 30.32
C LEU A 443 32.15 8.53 31.15
N MET A 444 33.11 7.66 30.81
CA MET A 444 33.40 6.45 31.59
C MET A 444 33.80 6.77 33.04
N LYS A 445 34.44 7.93 33.30
CA LYS A 445 34.81 8.41 34.65
C LYS A 445 33.62 8.99 35.43
N LYS A 446 32.49 9.27 34.78
CA LYS A 446 31.30 9.87 35.40
C LYS A 446 30.36 8.83 36.00
N SER A 447 29.33 9.29 36.72
CA SER A 447 28.32 8.40 37.31
C SER A 447 27.50 7.67 36.23
N SER A 448 26.83 6.57 36.60
CA SER A 448 25.88 5.90 35.70
C SER A 448 24.70 6.80 35.32
N GLU A 449 24.31 7.73 36.20
CA GLU A 449 23.28 8.72 35.92
C GLU A 449 23.72 9.71 34.83
N ASP A 450 24.95 10.23 34.90
CA ASP A 450 25.52 11.09 33.85
C ASP A 450 25.59 10.38 32.50
N LYS A 451 25.89 9.07 32.50
CA LYS A 451 25.91 8.24 31.30
C LYS A 451 24.51 8.10 30.69
N CYS A 452 23.49 7.83 31.50
CA CYS A 452 22.10 7.72 31.04
C CYS A 452 21.57 9.07 30.53
N ALA A 453 21.83 10.16 31.27
CA ALA A 453 21.50 11.52 30.86
C ALA A 453 22.13 11.87 29.51
N PHE A 454 23.38 11.48 29.30
CA PHE A 454 24.05 11.66 28.01
C PHE A 454 23.34 10.94 26.86
N LEU A 455 22.89 9.69 27.05
CA LEU A 455 22.15 8.96 26.02
C LEU A 455 20.85 9.67 25.66
N VAL A 456 20.08 10.12 26.66
CA VAL A 456 18.83 10.85 26.42
C VAL A 456 19.10 12.15 25.66
N HIS A 457 20.05 12.96 26.16
CA HIS A 457 20.37 14.26 25.59
C HIS A 457 20.89 14.18 24.13
N GLN A 458 21.67 13.14 23.80
CA GLN A 458 22.25 12.98 22.46
C GLN A 458 21.38 12.19 21.49
N ASN A 459 20.31 11.53 21.96
CA ASN A 459 19.47 10.74 21.07
C ASN A 459 18.71 11.63 20.08
N LYS A 460 18.98 11.43 18.79
CA LYS A 460 18.32 12.17 17.69
C LYS A 460 17.55 11.29 16.73
N TYR A 461 17.85 9.99 16.71
CA TYR A 461 17.43 9.11 15.62
C TYR A 461 16.75 7.84 16.11
N LEU A 462 17.19 7.30 17.26
CA LEU A 462 16.77 5.98 17.71
C LEU A 462 15.46 6.07 18.47
N PHE A 463 14.48 5.27 18.05
CA PHE A 463 13.16 5.17 18.65
C PHE A 463 12.97 3.76 19.20
N LEU A 464 13.19 3.61 20.51
CA LEU A 464 13.03 2.34 21.22
C LEU A 464 11.73 2.33 22.02
N MET A 465 11.25 1.13 22.32
CA MET A 465 10.20 0.95 23.31
C MET A 465 10.66 1.46 24.68
N LYS A 466 9.73 2.02 25.44
CA LYS A 466 9.96 2.58 26.78
C LYS A 466 10.67 1.59 27.68
N ASN A 467 10.17 0.35 27.78
CA ASN A 467 10.80 -0.68 28.61
C ASN A 467 12.27 -0.90 28.23
N ARG A 468 12.60 -0.91 26.94
CA ARG A 468 13.99 -1.11 26.50
C ARG A 468 14.91 0.04 26.92
N TRP A 469 14.43 1.29 26.88
CA TRP A 469 15.19 2.41 27.44
C TRP A 469 15.48 2.24 28.93
N PHE A 470 14.49 1.83 29.71
CA PHE A 470 14.65 1.62 31.16
C PHE A 470 15.58 0.43 31.46
N GLU A 471 15.49 -0.66 30.70
CA GLU A 471 16.42 -1.79 30.78
C GLU A 471 17.86 -1.34 30.53
N ILE A 472 18.11 -0.55 29.48
CA ILE A 472 19.44 0.02 29.18
C ILE A 472 19.97 0.84 30.37
N PHE A 473 19.12 1.68 30.97
CA PHE A 473 19.53 2.49 32.12
C PHE A 473 19.87 1.64 33.34
N ASP A 474 19.12 0.57 33.58
CA ASP A 474 19.36 -0.32 34.70
C ASP A 474 20.62 -1.17 34.46
N GLU A 475 20.85 -1.67 33.24
CA GLU A 475 22.10 -2.33 32.84
C GLU A 475 23.33 -1.45 33.08
N ILE A 476 23.27 -0.15 32.75
CA ILE A 476 24.38 0.80 32.98
C ILE A 476 24.59 1.10 34.47
N LYS A 477 23.53 1.08 35.29
CA LYS A 477 23.64 1.24 36.74
C LYS A 477 24.27 0.00 37.38
N GLU A 478 23.88 -1.18 36.95
CA GLU A 478 24.38 -2.46 37.48
C GLU A 478 25.80 -2.78 37.00
N ASN A 479 26.08 -2.51 35.71
CA ASN A 479 27.39 -2.71 35.09
C ASN A 479 27.76 -1.50 34.19
N PRO A 480 28.49 -0.51 34.72
CA PRO A 480 28.85 0.69 33.97
C PRO A 480 29.64 0.44 32.67
N GLU A 481 30.31 -0.71 32.52
CA GLU A 481 31.03 -1.07 31.29
C GLU A 481 30.09 -1.34 30.11
N CYS A 482 28.83 -1.75 30.37
CA CYS A 482 27.82 -1.93 29.32
C CYS A 482 27.51 -0.63 28.56
N PHE A 483 27.84 0.53 29.12
CA PHE A 483 27.73 1.82 28.41
C PHE A 483 28.47 1.83 27.07
N ARG A 484 29.56 1.06 26.93
CA ARG A 484 30.31 0.91 25.67
C ARG A 484 29.44 0.41 24.51
N ARG A 485 28.43 -0.42 24.79
CA ARG A 485 27.48 -0.93 23.78
C ARG A 485 26.53 0.16 23.31
N TYR A 486 26.00 0.96 24.24
CA TYR A 486 24.94 1.93 23.96
C TYR A 486 25.46 3.30 23.52
N TYR A 487 26.67 3.67 23.93
CA TYR A 487 27.26 4.96 23.58
C TYR A 487 27.26 5.24 22.07
N PRO A 488 27.68 4.32 21.19
CA PRO A 488 27.75 4.65 19.76
C PRO A 488 26.37 4.90 19.14
N MET A 489 25.28 4.34 19.70
CA MET A 489 23.92 4.48 19.14
C MET A 489 23.44 5.93 19.05
N VAL A 490 23.95 6.81 19.92
CA VAL A 490 23.63 8.25 19.94
C VAL A 490 24.73 9.12 19.33
N ARG A 491 25.80 8.50 18.81
CA ARG A 491 26.97 9.18 18.25
C ARG A 491 27.14 9.00 16.77
N VAL A 492 26.67 7.88 16.22
CA VAL A 492 26.65 7.67 14.77
C VAL A 492 25.50 8.43 14.13
N LYS A 493 25.72 8.94 12.91
CA LYS A 493 24.63 9.45 12.09
C LYS A 493 23.94 8.27 11.41
N LEU A 494 22.64 8.15 11.60
CA LEU A 494 21.84 7.07 11.04
C LEU A 494 21.12 7.53 9.76
N ASP A 495 21.12 6.64 8.78
CA ASP A 495 20.21 6.64 7.62
C ASP A 495 19.22 5.47 7.75
N ASP A 496 18.32 5.33 6.78
CA ASP A 496 17.23 4.35 6.83
C ASP A 496 17.73 2.90 6.99
N THR A 497 18.91 2.58 6.47
CA THR A 497 19.46 1.20 6.54
C THR A 497 20.26 0.98 7.82
N SER A 498 21.16 1.92 8.15
CA SER A 498 22.00 1.83 9.34
C SER A 498 21.21 1.93 10.64
N CYS A 499 20.04 2.56 10.63
CA CYS A 499 19.14 2.59 11.78
C CYS A 499 18.72 1.19 12.22
N TRP A 500 18.37 0.30 11.28
CA TRP A 500 17.97 -1.08 11.58
C TRP A 500 19.11 -1.94 12.12
N LEU A 501 20.34 -1.77 11.62
CA LEU A 501 21.52 -2.41 12.19
C LEU A 501 21.75 -1.98 13.64
N VAL A 502 21.62 -0.68 13.92
CA VAL A 502 21.77 -0.17 15.29
C VAL A 502 20.64 -0.63 16.19
N TYR A 503 19.39 -0.73 15.69
CA TYR A 503 18.33 -1.38 16.45
C TYR A 503 18.71 -2.80 16.83
N ALA A 504 19.13 -3.63 15.86
CA ALA A 504 19.52 -5.01 16.14
C ALA A 504 20.63 -5.10 17.20
N TYR A 505 21.67 -4.26 17.13
CA TYR A 505 22.73 -4.23 18.15
C TYR A 505 22.23 -3.82 19.55
N VAL A 506 21.19 -3.01 19.63
CA VAL A 506 20.69 -2.46 20.90
C VAL A 506 19.58 -3.33 21.50
N VAL A 507 18.74 -3.96 20.68
CA VAL A 507 17.57 -4.72 21.15
C VAL A 507 17.80 -6.23 21.17
N ASN A 508 18.73 -6.76 20.37
CA ASN A 508 19.01 -8.19 20.30
C ASN A 508 20.43 -8.47 20.87
N ASP A 509 20.46 -8.99 22.09
CA ASP A 509 21.70 -9.29 22.82
C ASP A 509 22.49 -10.44 22.20
N ASP A 510 21.80 -11.45 21.69
CA ASP A 510 22.43 -12.60 21.02
C ASP A 510 23.10 -12.17 19.71
N PHE A 511 22.44 -11.33 18.93
CA PHE A 511 23.00 -10.80 17.70
C PHE A 511 24.20 -9.88 17.95
N TYR A 512 24.12 -9.02 18.97
CA TYR A 512 25.25 -8.19 19.35
C TYR A 512 26.47 -9.05 19.68
N ARG A 513 26.31 -10.07 20.54
CA ARG A 513 27.38 -11.02 20.89
C ARG A 513 27.94 -11.75 19.68
N TYR A 514 27.06 -12.24 18.80
CA TYR A 514 27.47 -12.88 17.55
C TYR A 514 28.43 -12.01 16.75
N CYS A 515 28.08 -10.73 16.55
CA CYS A 515 28.89 -9.78 15.81
C CYS A 515 30.22 -9.47 16.52
N GLU A 516 30.24 -9.42 17.85
CA GLU A 516 31.49 -9.27 18.61
C GLU A 516 32.42 -10.46 18.41
N GLU A 517 31.91 -11.69 18.51
CA GLU A 517 32.70 -12.90 18.35
C GLU A 517 33.23 -13.07 16.92
N MET A 518 32.44 -12.71 15.90
CA MET A 518 32.89 -12.78 14.50
C MET A 518 33.97 -11.74 14.18
N GLN A 519 33.95 -10.58 14.85
CA GLN A 519 35.00 -9.56 14.68
C GLN A 519 36.36 -10.02 15.24
N GLU A 520 36.36 -10.87 16.26
CA GLU A 520 37.57 -11.39 16.91
C GLU A 520 38.20 -12.59 16.17
N ARG A 521 37.47 -13.16 15.20
CA ARG A 521 37.94 -14.23 14.30
C ARG A 521 38.58 -13.65 13.04
#